data_AF-A0A922XL36-F1
#
_entry.id   AF-A0A922XL36-F1
#
_cell.length_a   1.000
_cell.length_b   1.000
_cell.length_c   1.000
_cell.angle_alpha   90.00
_cell.angle_beta   90.00
_cell.angle_gamma   90.00
#
_symmetry.space_group_name_H-M   'P 1'
#
loop_
_entity.id
_entity.type
_entity.pdbx_description
1 polymer ?
#
loop_
_entity_poly.entity_id
_entity_poly.type
_entity_poly.pdbx_seq_one_letter_code
_entity_poly.pdbx_strand_id
1 'polypeptide(L)'
;MKEKKEELIVVSKKNVAEERSLEVIQSLRIAFRPGMDSSRGKIYFYANGVKYILTFKSSDQKMNFLKTHPQFLPEIHEMYEPDWNIQKD
;
A
#
# COMPACT_ATOMS: atom_id res chain seq x y z
N MET A 1 13.87 10.01 -18.51
CA MET A 1 13.54 8.76 -17.79
C MET A 1 12.54 9.14 -16.70
N LYS A 2 11.33 8.57 -16.68
CA LYS A 2 10.40 8.80 -15.56
C LYS A 2 11.05 8.20 -14.31
N GLU A 3 11.31 9.01 -13.28
CA GLU A 3 11.79 8.50 -12.00
C GLU A 3 10.79 7.47 -11.49
N LYS A 4 11.24 6.22 -11.36
CA LYS A 4 10.44 5.14 -10.80
C LYS A 4 10.26 5.50 -9.33
N LYS A 5 9.06 5.95 -8.95
CA LYS A 5 8.74 6.24 -7.56
C LYS A 5 8.82 4.93 -6.78
N GLU A 6 9.53 4.96 -5.66
CA GLU A 6 9.55 3.83 -4.72
C GLU A 6 8.21 3.77 -4.03
N GLU A 7 7.33 2.87 -4.48
CA GLU A 7 5.96 2.77 -3.98
C GLU A 7 5.66 1.37 -3.46
N LEU A 8 4.72 1.30 -2.52
CA LEU A 8 4.21 0.07 -1.95
C LEU A 8 2.70 0.21 -1.76
N ILE A 9 1.95 -0.77 -2.20
CA ILE A 9 0.54 -0.86 -1.91
C ILE A 9 0.36 -1.57 -0.59
N VAL A 10 -0.49 -1.00 0.26
CA VAL A 10 -0.89 -1.54 1.54
C VAL A 10 -2.39 -1.78 1.48
N VAL A 11 -2.81 -3.01 1.78
CA VAL A 11 -4.19 -3.44 1.72
C VAL A 11 -4.64 -3.80 3.12
N SER A 12 -5.71 -3.16 3.58
CA SER A 12 -6.29 -3.45 4.90
C SER A 12 -7.12 -4.72 4.87
N LYS A 13 -7.28 -5.36 6.03
CA LYS A 13 -8.18 -6.51 6.20
C LYS A 13 -9.62 -6.11 5.90
N LYS A 14 -10.37 -7.05 5.33
CA LYS A 14 -11.81 -6.93 5.14
C LYS A 14 -12.47 -6.69 6.50
N ASN A 15 -13.32 -5.67 6.61
CA ASN A 15 -14.02 -5.19 7.82
C ASN A 15 -13.22 -4.27 8.76
N VAL A 16 -11.99 -3.87 8.43
CA VAL A 16 -11.37 -2.72 9.11
C VAL A 16 -12.06 -1.46 8.63
N ALA A 17 -12.59 -0.66 9.56
CA ALA A 17 -13.20 0.64 9.26
C ALA A 17 -12.20 1.55 8.53
N GLU A 18 -12.68 2.36 7.59
CA GLU A 18 -11.81 3.23 6.79
C GLU A 18 -11.05 4.22 7.68
N GLU A 19 -11.71 4.79 8.68
CA GLU A 19 -11.11 5.70 9.66
C GLU A 19 -9.98 5.03 10.42
N ARG A 20 -10.20 3.79 10.89
CA ARG A 20 -9.19 3.02 11.61
C ARG A 20 -8.00 2.71 10.70
N SER A 21 -8.26 2.34 9.46
CA SER A 21 -7.22 2.09 8.48
C SER A 21 -6.42 3.36 8.18
N LEU A 22 -7.08 4.51 8.06
CA LEU A 22 -6.45 5.80 7.86
C LEU A 22 -5.56 6.19 9.04
N GLU A 23 -6.01 6.01 10.27
CA GLU A 23 -5.21 6.24 11.48
C GLU A 23 -3.92 5.41 11.47
N VAL A 24 -4.04 4.12 11.15
CA VAL A 24 -2.88 3.22 11.04
C VAL A 24 -1.90 3.73 10.01
N ILE A 25 -2.36 4.09 8.81
CA ILE A 25 -1.49 4.58 7.74
C ILE A 25 -0.86 5.95 8.08
N GLN A 26 -1.61 6.86 8.67
CA GLN A 26 -1.09 8.15 9.15
C GLN A 26 -0.01 7.97 10.23
N SER A 27 -0.17 6.96 11.09
CA SER A 27 0.81 6.65 12.15
C SER A 27 2.19 6.26 11.61
N LEU A 28 2.25 5.75 10.37
CA LEU A 28 3.50 5.32 9.73
C LEU A 28 4.42 6.49 9.37
N ARG A 29 3.90 7.73 9.36
CA ARG A 29 4.64 8.95 8.98
C ARG A 29 5.33 8.84 7.60
N ILE A 30 4.72 8.09 6.68
CA ILE A 30 5.14 7.96 5.28
C ILE A 30 4.14 8.71 4.41
N ALA A 31 4.62 9.32 3.32
CA ALA A 31 3.72 9.95 2.36
C ALA A 31 2.82 8.89 1.72
N PHE A 32 1.52 9.12 1.67
CA PHE A 32 0.56 8.16 1.15
C PHE A 32 -0.56 8.82 0.37
N ARG A 33 -1.24 8.03 -0.45
CA ARG A 33 -2.50 8.41 -1.12
C ARG A 33 -3.47 7.22 -1.13
N PRO A 34 -4.79 7.45 -1.06
CA PRO A 34 -5.75 6.40 -1.37
C PRO A 34 -5.59 5.99 -2.83
N GLY A 35 -5.67 4.69 -3.12
CA GLY A 35 -5.55 4.22 -4.50
C GLY A 35 -5.37 2.72 -4.62
N MET A 36 -5.62 2.23 -5.83
CA MET A 36 -5.45 0.84 -6.22
C MET A 36 -4.61 0.78 -7.50
N ASP A 37 -3.81 -0.26 -7.66
CA ASP A 37 -3.23 -0.57 -8.95
C ASP A 37 -4.14 -1.50 -9.76
N SER A 38 -4.20 -1.28 -11.07
CA SER A 38 -4.94 -2.12 -12.00
C SER A 38 -4.36 -3.54 -12.13
N SER A 39 -3.13 -3.77 -11.64
CA SER A 39 -2.38 -5.01 -11.86
C SER A 39 -3.05 -6.25 -11.26
N ARG A 40 -3.75 -6.12 -10.13
CA ARG A 40 -4.40 -7.24 -9.43
C ARG A 40 -5.89 -7.43 -9.79
N GLY A 41 -6.40 -6.67 -10.76
CA GLY A 41 -7.73 -6.85 -11.33
C GLY A 41 -8.92 -6.61 -10.38
N LYS A 42 -10.15 -6.73 -10.91
CA LYS A 42 -11.41 -6.46 -10.19
C LYS A 42 -11.70 -7.44 -9.04
N ILE A 43 -11.11 -8.64 -9.05
CA ILE A 43 -11.36 -9.68 -8.03
C ILE A 43 -10.82 -9.24 -6.65
N TYR A 44 -9.68 -8.53 -6.63
CA TYR A 44 -9.10 -7.94 -5.42
C TYR A 44 -9.83 -6.65 -4.96
N PHE A 45 -10.84 -6.18 -5.70
CA PHE A 45 -11.62 -4.99 -5.35
C PHE A 45 -12.67 -5.31 -4.28
N TYR A 46 -13.32 -6.47 -4.38
CA TYR A 46 -14.45 -6.84 -3.52
C TYR A 46 -14.07 -7.76 -2.35
N ALA A 47 -12.89 -8.35 -2.38
CA ALA A 47 -12.43 -9.29 -1.36
C ALA A 47 -11.73 -8.61 -0.17
N ASN A 48 -11.17 -7.41 -0.35
CA ASN A 48 -10.24 -6.80 0.60
C ASN A 48 -10.71 -5.44 1.11
N GLY A 49 -10.07 -4.92 2.16
CA GLY A 49 -10.37 -3.60 2.72
C GLY A 49 -9.71 -2.46 1.94
N VAL A 50 -9.73 -1.27 2.56
CA VAL A 50 -9.19 -0.03 1.99
C VAL A 50 -7.71 -0.18 1.61
N LYS A 51 -7.33 0.43 0.49
CA LYS A 51 -5.98 0.38 -0.07
C LYS A 51 -5.33 1.75 -0.12
N TYR A 52 -4.05 1.77 0.20
CA TYR A 52 -3.23 2.96 0.17
C TYR A 52 -1.94 2.68 -0.60
N ILE A 53 -1.47 3.69 -1.31
CA ILE A 53 -0.17 3.66 -1.96
C ILE A 53 0.77 4.51 -1.11
N LEU A 54 1.74 3.87 -0.49
CA LEU A 54 2.84 4.53 0.20
C LEU A 54 3.91 4.94 -0.82
N THR A 55 4.47 6.13 -0.65
CA THR A 55 5.56 6.65 -1.48
C THR A 55 6.77 6.94 -0.61
N PHE A 56 7.88 6.33 -0.95
CA PHE A 56 9.16 6.45 -0.26
C PHE A 56 10.10 7.38 -1.02
N LYS A 57 10.96 8.07 -0.27
CA LYS A 57 11.98 8.96 -0.84
C LYS A 57 13.17 8.20 -1.41
N SER A 58 13.41 6.98 -0.95
CA SER A 58 14.50 6.13 -1.41
C SER A 58 14.18 4.65 -1.21
N SER A 59 14.91 3.80 -1.95
CA SER A 59 14.83 2.34 -1.78
C SER A 59 15.23 1.91 -0.38
N ASP A 60 16.24 2.55 0.23
CA ASP A 60 16.66 2.28 1.60
C ASP A 60 15.54 2.53 2.62
N GLN A 61 14.77 3.61 2.45
CA GLN A 61 13.65 3.91 3.32
C GLN A 61 12.57 2.83 3.24
N LYS A 62 12.25 2.38 2.02
CA LYS A 62 11.30 1.31 1.76
C LYS A 62 11.77 -0.02 2.34
N MET A 63 13.04 -0.36 2.14
CA MET A 63 13.65 -1.57 2.70
C MET A 63 13.64 -1.55 4.23
N ASN A 64 13.92 -0.40 4.85
CA ASN A 64 13.84 -0.27 6.29
C ASN A 64 12.39 -0.43 6.79
N PHE A 65 11.41 0.14 6.09
CA PHE A 65 10.00 -0.02 6.41
C PHE A 65 9.56 -1.49 6.37
N LEU A 66 9.89 -2.20 5.29
CA LEU A 66 9.58 -3.63 5.12
C LEU A 66 10.26 -4.53 6.16
N LYS A 67 11.41 -4.12 6.72
CA LYS A 67 12.06 -4.87 7.80
C LYS A 67 11.43 -4.65 9.17
N THR A 68 10.79 -3.51 9.38
CA THR A 68 10.40 -3.04 10.73
C THR A 68 8.90 -3.10 10.99
N HIS A 69 8.05 -2.95 9.96
CA HIS A 69 6.61 -2.75 10.14
C HIS A 69 5.68 -3.94 9.86
N PRO A 70 5.98 -4.92 8.98
CA PRO A 70 4.98 -5.95 8.63
C PRO A 70 4.42 -6.74 9.82
N GLN A 71 5.20 -6.88 10.89
CA GLN A 71 4.82 -7.60 12.11
C GLN A 71 3.99 -6.79 13.12
N PHE A 72 3.83 -5.47 12.94
CA PHE A 72 3.15 -4.59 13.90
C PHE A 72 1.85 -3.98 13.36
N LEU A 73 1.39 -4.41 12.19
CA LEU A 73 0.19 -3.84 11.54
C LEU A 73 -0.90 -4.91 11.45
N PRO A 74 -1.58 -5.24 12.56
CA PRO A 74 -2.60 -6.30 12.59
C PRO A 74 -3.81 -5.99 11.72
N GLU A 75 -4.05 -4.73 11.37
CA GLU A 75 -5.12 -4.30 10.46
C GLU A 75 -4.77 -4.50 8.98
N ILE A 76 -3.51 -4.78 8.65
CA ILE A 76 -3.04 -4.96 7.28
C ILE A 76 -3.14 -6.43 6.87
N HIS A 77 -3.72 -6.66 5.69
CA HIS A 77 -3.84 -7.97 5.09
C HIS A 77 -2.61 -8.32 4.27
N GLU A 78 -2.18 -7.39 3.40
CA GLU A 78 -1.05 -7.59 2.51
C GLU A 78 -0.36 -6.27 2.16
N MET A 79 0.91 -6.37 1.78
CA MET A 79 1.67 -5.29 1.17
C MET A 79 2.41 -5.81 -0.05
N TYR A 80 2.44 -5.05 -1.14
CA TYR A 80 3.12 -5.47 -2.36
C TYR A 80 3.58 -4.28 -3.20
N GLU A 81 4.59 -4.49 -4.06
CA GLU A 81 5.04 -3.47 -4.99
C GLU A 81 4.02 -3.33 -6.14
N PRO A 82 3.54 -2.12 -6.45
CA PRO A 82 2.65 -1.91 -7.58
C PRO A 82 3.39 -2.15 -8.89
N ASP A 83 2.74 -2.86 -9.82
CA ASP A 83 3.21 -2.94 -11.20
C ASP A 83 2.43 -1.94 -12.06
N TRP A 84 2.99 -0.74 -12.18
CA TRP A 84 2.43 0.34 -13.00
C TRP A 84 2.57 0.11 -14.50
N ASN A 85 3.34 -0.89 -14.94
CA ASN A 85 3.44 -1.24 -16.36
C ASN A 85 2.21 -2.06 -16.82
N ILE A 86 1.42 -2.60 -15.88
CA ILE A 86 0.15 -3.31 -16.15
C ILE A 86 -1.02 -2.30 -16.20
N GLN A 87 -0.81 -1.14 -16.84
CA GLN A 87 -1.94 -0.36 -17.35
C GLN A 87 -2.40 -1.07 -18.63
N LYS A 88 -3.47 -1.86 -18.53
CA LYS A 88 -4.20 -2.29 -19.72
C LYS A 88 -4.83 -1.04 -20.34
N ASP A 89 -4.57 -0.83 -21.63
CA ASP A 89 -5.35 0.05 -22.51
C ASP A 89 -6.86 -0.07 -22.27
#